data_AF-A0A0L0W2G4-F1
#
_entry.id   AF-A0A0L0W2G4-F1
#
_cell.length_a   1.000
_cell.length_b   1.000
_cell.length_c   1.000
_cell.angle_alpha   90.00
_cell.angle_beta   90.00
_cell.angle_gamma   90.00
#
_symmetry.space_group_name_H-M   'P 1'
#
loop_
_entity.id
_entity.type
_entity.pdbx_description
1 polymer ?
#
loop_
_entity_poly.entity_id
_entity_poly.type
_entity_poly.pdbx_seq_one_letter_code
_entity_poly.pdbx_strand_id
1 'polypeptide(L)'
;MPITLLAGHSLAIDCDPKIIPHRPVRREECLKAISQIVYNSDNSLDKTSKRVDYTFGECNVSIYNDLGADITKAQVLHRFNAILDKCRYDAGGNTFHDASPIWFYVGNRAIGPLQSWESDFPSRSPTCAAQDDVSPPLSQDDCIKAFSDIATDSHGRTLTEDYQQTDSIEKTYKSCTVNVYTYDYSKLTATKADLEDDFAKTLQYCNNKCGVIRIPGGAEGPNSRVYLSFRHANTDGCTIPRAPLRTP
;
A
#
# COMPACT_ATOMS: atom_id res chain seq x y z
N MET A 1 38.97 21.57 9.12
CA MET A 1 37.75 20.75 8.93
C MET A 1 36.59 21.72 8.80
N PRO A 2 35.99 21.92 7.61
CA PRO A 2 34.78 22.71 7.51
C PRO A 2 33.57 21.82 7.82
N ILE A 3 32.74 22.30 8.75
CA ILE A 3 31.41 21.75 9.03
C ILE A 3 30.51 22.23 7.90
N THR A 4 30.18 21.35 6.96
CA THR A 4 29.18 21.63 5.94
C THR A 4 27.81 21.55 6.60
N LEU A 5 27.28 22.70 7.03
CA LEU A 5 25.87 22.87 7.36
C LEU A 5 25.10 22.63 6.05
N LEU A 6 24.48 21.46 5.91
CA LEU A 6 23.43 21.26 4.91
C LEU A 6 22.27 22.17 5.32
N ALA A 7 22.22 23.36 4.71
CA ALA A 7 21.04 24.20 4.71
C ALA A 7 19.89 23.39 4.12
N GLY A 8 19.09 22.78 5.00
CA GLY A 8 17.86 22.12 4.63
C GLY A 8 16.99 23.15 3.94
N HIS A 9 16.88 23.03 2.62
CA HIS A 9 15.87 23.77 1.88
C HIS A 9 14.55 23.42 2.55
N SER A 10 13.87 24.45 3.06
CA SER A 10 12.52 24.32 3.58
C SER A 10 11.69 23.77 2.43
N LEU A 11 11.33 22.48 2.48
CA LEU A 11 10.36 21.93 1.54
C LEU A 11 9.09 22.73 1.71
N ALA A 12 8.47 23.13 0.60
CA ALA A 12 7.18 23.78 0.67
C ALA A 12 6.18 22.73 1.20
N ILE A 13 5.83 22.83 2.49
CA ILE A 13 4.77 22.03 3.08
C ILE A 13 3.45 22.69 2.69
N ASP A 14 2.56 21.93 2.07
CA ASP A 14 1.20 22.33 1.77
C ASP A 14 0.23 21.59 2.68
N CYS A 15 -0.76 22.33 3.19
CA CYS A 15 -1.78 21.79 4.09
C CYS A 15 -3.09 21.72 3.32
N ASP A 16 -3.82 20.62 3.45
CA ASP A 16 -5.17 20.45 2.90
C ASP A 16 -6.18 20.69 4.03
N PRO A 17 -6.69 21.94 4.22
CA PRO A 17 -7.50 22.33 5.38
C PRO A 17 -8.94 21.80 5.33
N LYS A 18 -9.17 20.65 4.70
CA LYS A 18 -10.45 19.95 4.75
C LYS A 18 -10.62 19.36 6.14
N ILE A 19 -11.05 20.21 7.07
CA ILE A 19 -11.46 19.77 8.40
C ILE A 19 -12.64 18.82 8.20
N ILE A 20 -12.39 17.53 8.40
CA ILE A 20 -13.44 16.53 8.52
C ILE A 20 -13.91 16.58 9.97
N PRO A 21 -15.15 17.02 10.25
CA PRO A 21 -15.64 17.12 11.62
C PRO A 21 -15.43 15.80 12.36
N HIS A 22 -14.95 15.89 13.60
CA HIS A 22 -14.66 14.75 14.48
C HIS A 22 -13.52 13.82 14.06
N ARG A 23 -12.76 14.16 13.01
CA ARG A 23 -11.62 13.36 12.54
C ARG A 23 -10.36 14.22 12.37
N PRO A 24 -9.86 14.87 13.43
CA PRO A 24 -8.63 15.65 13.34
C PRO A 24 -7.42 14.72 13.14
N VAL A 25 -6.44 15.15 12.34
CA VAL A 25 -5.16 14.44 12.23
C VAL A 25 -4.32 14.71 13.48
N ARG A 26 -4.36 13.79 14.45
CA ARG A 26 -3.74 13.99 15.77
C ARG A 26 -2.26 13.62 15.73
N ARG A 27 -1.41 14.55 16.19
CA ARG A 27 0.05 14.35 16.32
C ARG A 27 0.41 13.04 17.03
N GLU A 28 -0.22 12.74 18.16
CA GLU A 28 0.10 11.53 18.94
C GLU A 28 -0.18 10.24 18.17
N GLU A 29 -1.26 10.22 17.39
CA GLU A 29 -1.63 9.09 16.54
C GLU A 29 -0.65 8.96 15.37
N CYS A 30 -0.28 10.08 14.74
CA CYS A 30 0.74 10.09 13.69
C CYS A 30 2.11 9.63 14.18
N LEU A 31 2.55 10.03 15.38
CA LEU A 31 3.81 9.56 15.95
C LEU A 31 3.81 8.05 16.20
N LYS A 32 2.66 7.48 16.58
CA LYS A 32 2.49 6.02 16.67
C LYS A 32 2.52 5.35 15.30
N ALA A 33 1.91 5.94 14.27
CA ALA A 33 2.01 5.46 12.89
C ALA A 33 3.47 5.48 12.39
N ILE A 34 4.18 6.60 12.58
CA ILE A 34 5.60 6.76 12.22
C ILE A 34 6.49 5.73 12.93
N SER A 35 6.20 5.38 14.19
CA SER A 35 7.00 4.40 14.94
C SER A 35 6.93 2.97 14.38
N GLN A 36 5.96 2.69 13.50
CA GLN A 36 5.81 1.38 12.85
C GLN A 36 6.70 1.24 11.60
N ILE A 37 7.28 2.33 11.09
CA ILE A 37 8.17 2.30 9.93
C ILE A 37 9.41 1.45 10.24
N VAL A 38 9.68 0.48 9.37
CA VAL A 38 10.83 -0.41 9.47
C VAL A 38 12.04 0.23 8.79
N TYR A 39 13.17 0.23 9.51
CA TYR A 39 14.44 0.78 9.05
C TYR A 39 15.51 -0.32 9.04
N ASN A 40 16.53 -0.12 8.23
CA ASN A 40 17.75 -0.93 8.27
C ASN A 40 18.50 -0.74 9.60
N SER A 41 19.45 -1.63 9.89
CA SER A 41 20.25 -1.57 11.12
C SER A 41 21.08 -0.30 11.28
N ASP A 42 21.41 0.38 10.18
CA ASP A 42 22.11 1.66 10.16
C ASP A 42 21.16 2.88 10.30
N ASN A 43 19.87 2.64 10.56
CA ASN A 43 18.79 3.62 10.59
C ASN A 43 18.49 4.31 9.25
N SER A 44 18.92 3.75 8.12
CA SER A 44 18.42 4.17 6.80
C SER A 44 17.04 3.58 6.52
N LEU A 45 16.21 4.32 5.78
CA LEU A 45 15.02 3.76 5.16
C LEU A 45 15.48 2.83 4.03
N ASP A 46 14.85 1.67 3.91
CA ASP A 46 15.19 0.76 2.84
C ASP A 46 14.81 1.35 1.46
N LYS A 47 15.49 0.88 0.41
CA LYS A 47 15.26 1.35 -0.97
C LYS A 47 14.38 0.40 -1.77
N THR A 48 13.99 -0.72 -1.18
CA THR A 48 13.20 -1.76 -1.82
C THR A 48 11.73 -1.39 -1.78
N SER A 49 11.24 -0.93 -0.62
CA SER A 49 9.95 -0.30 -0.42
C SER A 49 9.93 1.08 -1.06
N LYS A 50 9.28 1.19 -2.22
CA LYS A 50 9.10 2.47 -2.93
C LYS A 50 8.07 3.35 -2.26
N ARG A 51 7.10 2.73 -1.59
CA ARG A 51 6.11 3.42 -0.78
C ARG A 51 6.04 2.82 0.61
N VAL A 52 5.89 3.70 1.59
CA VAL A 52 5.74 3.32 2.99
C VAL A 52 4.51 4.04 3.49
N ASP A 53 3.50 3.30 3.91
CA ASP A 53 2.33 3.84 4.59
C ASP A 53 2.16 3.20 5.95
N TYR A 54 1.73 3.94 6.96
CA TYR A 54 1.30 3.35 8.23
C TYR A 54 0.15 4.17 8.80
N THR A 55 -0.75 3.45 9.45
CA THR A 55 -1.95 4.01 10.06
C THR A 55 -2.01 3.64 11.54
N PHE A 56 -2.47 4.59 12.32
CA PHE A 56 -2.82 4.41 13.72
C PHE A 56 -3.88 5.44 14.10
N GLY A 57 -4.97 5.00 14.74
CA GLY A 57 -6.05 5.90 15.10
C GLY A 57 -6.66 6.54 13.84
N GLU A 58 -6.78 7.87 13.82
CA GLU A 58 -7.26 8.62 12.65
C GLU A 58 -6.13 9.08 11.73
N CYS A 59 -4.86 8.81 12.03
CA CYS A 59 -3.73 9.27 11.23
C CYS A 59 -3.18 8.17 10.32
N ASN A 60 -3.03 8.49 9.03
CA ASN A 60 -2.18 7.78 8.07
C ASN A 60 -0.95 8.64 7.76
N VAL A 61 0.22 8.02 7.71
CA VAL A 61 1.46 8.65 7.23
C VAL A 61 1.95 7.90 6.00
N SER A 62 2.43 8.63 5.01
CA SER A 62 2.90 8.08 3.73
C SER A 62 4.25 8.69 3.34
N ILE A 63 5.16 7.85 2.82
CA ILE A 63 6.44 8.23 2.22
C ILE A 63 6.51 7.60 0.83
N TYR A 64 6.70 8.40 -0.21
CA TYR A 64 7.01 7.89 -1.55
C TYR A 64 8.47 8.18 -1.86
N ASN A 65 9.27 7.13 -1.97
CA ASN A 65 10.68 7.12 -2.30
C ASN A 65 10.94 6.31 -3.57
N ASP A 66 10.15 6.60 -4.61
CA ASP A 66 10.14 5.85 -5.88
C ASP A 66 11.55 5.75 -6.52
N LEU A 67 12.35 6.81 -6.37
CA LEU A 67 13.72 6.91 -6.91
C LEU A 67 14.82 6.31 -6.00
N GLY A 68 14.47 5.80 -4.82
CA GLY A 68 15.43 5.16 -3.92
C GLY A 68 16.48 6.11 -3.34
N ALA A 69 16.08 7.34 -2.99
CA ALA A 69 16.94 8.31 -2.35
C ALA A 69 17.32 7.89 -0.92
N ASP A 70 18.54 8.23 -0.52
CA ASP A 70 19.05 7.96 0.82
C ASP A 70 18.37 8.88 1.85
N ILE A 71 17.71 8.27 2.83
CA ILE A 71 17.12 9.00 3.95
C ILE A 71 17.21 8.20 5.24
N THR A 72 17.56 8.90 6.32
CA THR A 72 17.68 8.32 7.66
C THR A 72 16.37 8.44 8.43
N LYS A 73 16.21 7.59 9.44
CA LYS A 73 15.13 7.68 10.43
C LYS A 73 15.02 9.07 11.06
N ALA A 74 16.15 9.71 11.37
CA ALA A 74 16.17 11.05 11.94
C ALA A 74 15.60 12.10 10.97
N GLN A 75 15.95 12.00 9.67
CA GLN A 75 15.39 12.87 8.64
C GLN A 75 13.90 12.62 8.41
N VAL A 76 13.46 11.35 8.34
CA VAL A 76 12.02 11.00 8.25
C VAL A 76 11.24 11.61 9.41
N LEU A 77 11.69 11.40 10.65
CA LEU A 77 11.04 11.96 11.84
C LEU A 77 11.02 13.49 11.83
N HIS A 78 12.12 14.13 11.41
CA HIS A 78 12.18 15.58 11.28
C HIS A 78 11.16 16.10 10.27
N ARG A 79 11.04 15.47 9.09
CA ARG A 79 10.10 15.87 8.03
C ARG A 79 8.65 15.75 8.48
N PHE A 80 8.28 14.63 9.09
CA PHE A 80 6.92 14.46 9.62
C PHE A 80 6.59 15.45 10.74
N ASN A 81 7.53 15.72 11.66
CA ASN A 81 7.31 16.73 12.69
C ASN A 81 7.09 18.13 12.10
N ALA A 82 7.85 18.51 11.06
CA ALA A 82 7.65 19.78 10.37
C ALA A 82 6.26 19.89 9.73
N ILE A 83 5.74 18.80 9.14
CA ILE A 83 4.36 18.75 8.60
C ILE A 83 3.34 18.91 9.74
N LEU A 84 3.49 18.14 10.82
CA LEU A 84 2.59 18.16 11.97
C LEU A 84 2.60 19.49 12.74
N ASP A 85 3.72 20.22 12.72
CA ASP A 85 3.82 21.58 13.27
C ASP A 85 3.06 22.60 12.41
N LYS A 86 3.18 22.49 11.08
CA LYS A 86 2.58 23.45 10.15
C LYS A 86 1.08 23.21 9.93
N CYS A 87 0.70 21.98 9.61
CA CYS A 87 -0.67 21.59 9.23
C CYS A 87 -1.50 21.14 10.44
N ARG A 88 -1.32 21.80 11.58
CA ARG A 88 -1.87 21.37 12.89
C ARG A 88 -3.35 20.92 12.80
N TYR A 89 -3.57 19.61 12.94
CA TYR A 89 -4.87 18.89 12.82
C TYR A 89 -5.40 18.64 11.41
N ASP A 90 -4.81 19.27 10.40
CA ASP A 90 -5.14 19.09 8.99
C ASP A 90 -4.25 18.02 8.37
N ALA A 91 -4.70 17.51 7.22
CA ALA A 91 -3.83 16.72 6.35
C ALA A 91 -2.82 17.65 5.66
N GLY A 92 -1.70 17.10 5.20
CA GLY A 92 -0.69 17.88 4.50
C GLY A 92 0.57 17.09 4.20
N GLY A 93 1.44 17.69 3.40
CA GLY A 93 2.66 17.05 2.95
C GLY A 93 3.57 18.04 2.25
N ASN A 94 4.72 17.59 1.75
CA ASN A 94 5.47 18.45 0.82
C ASN A 94 4.81 18.45 -0.56
N THR A 95 4.93 19.56 -1.27
CA THR A 95 4.52 19.62 -2.68
C THR A 95 5.31 18.59 -3.47
N PHE A 96 4.58 17.83 -4.29
CA PHE A 96 5.21 17.15 -5.40
C PHE A 96 5.77 18.22 -6.33
N HIS A 97 6.99 18.07 -6.87
CA HIS A 97 7.72 19.04 -7.72
C HIS A 97 8.81 19.91 -7.05
N ASP A 98 9.11 19.76 -5.76
CA ASP A 98 10.36 20.32 -5.22
C ASP A 98 11.56 19.46 -5.63
N ALA A 99 12.77 20.00 -5.53
CA ALA A 99 14.07 19.32 -5.75
C ALA A 99 14.33 18.10 -4.82
N SER A 100 13.30 17.61 -4.12
CA SER A 100 13.34 16.43 -3.26
C SER A 100 12.71 15.23 -3.98
N PRO A 101 13.46 14.14 -4.18
CA PRO A 101 12.97 12.91 -4.78
C PRO A 101 11.99 12.13 -3.89
N ILE A 102 11.72 12.63 -2.66
CA ILE A 102 10.89 11.97 -1.65
C ILE A 102 9.68 12.84 -1.32
N TRP A 103 8.51 12.22 -1.30
CA TRP A 103 7.25 12.82 -0.87
C TRP A 103 6.81 12.26 0.49
N PHE A 104 6.39 13.15 1.37
CA PHE A 104 5.88 12.89 2.70
C PHE A 104 4.47 13.44 2.79
N TYR A 105 3.58 12.64 3.36
CA TYR A 105 2.20 13.04 3.59
C TYR A 105 1.67 12.50 4.91
N VAL A 106 0.85 13.31 5.53
CA VAL A 106 0.09 13.01 6.73
C VAL A 106 -1.37 13.28 6.39
N GLY A 107 -2.24 12.33 6.65
CA GLY A 107 -3.65 12.46 6.34
C GLY A 107 -4.53 11.66 7.29
N ASN A 108 -5.83 11.72 7.02
CA ASN A 108 -6.77 10.88 7.73
C ASN A 108 -6.69 9.44 7.24
N ARG A 109 -6.96 8.49 8.14
CA ARG A 109 -7.27 7.12 7.75
C ARG A 109 -8.41 7.08 6.72
N ALA A 110 -8.39 6.07 5.87
CA ALA A 110 -9.46 5.74 4.96
C ALA A 110 -10.77 5.40 5.71
N ILE A 111 -11.88 5.54 4.97
CA ILE A 111 -13.22 5.23 5.45
C ILE A 111 -13.90 4.21 4.57
N GLY A 112 -14.86 3.50 5.15
CA GLY A 112 -15.70 2.54 4.46
C GLY A 112 -14.87 1.46 3.75
N PRO A 113 -15.12 1.18 2.47
CA PRO A 113 -14.53 0.03 1.80
C PRO A 113 -13.01 0.11 1.66
N LEU A 114 -12.41 1.30 1.73
CA LEU A 114 -10.96 1.48 1.60
C LEU A 114 -10.18 1.13 2.89
N GLN A 115 -10.86 0.89 4.00
CA GLN A 115 -10.20 0.56 5.27
C GLN A 115 -9.41 -0.75 5.22
N SER A 116 -9.79 -1.70 4.36
CA SER A 116 -9.07 -2.97 4.22
C SER A 116 -7.63 -2.81 3.72
N TRP A 117 -7.28 -1.65 3.15
CA TRP A 117 -5.93 -1.31 2.72
C TRP A 117 -5.08 -0.59 3.77
N GLU A 118 -5.66 -0.24 4.92
CA GLU A 118 -4.91 0.38 6.00
C GLU A 118 -3.94 -0.60 6.64
N SER A 119 -2.77 -0.11 7.06
CA SER A 119 -1.73 -0.96 7.66
C SER A 119 -2.18 -1.63 8.96
N ASP A 120 -3.07 -0.97 9.72
CA ASP A 120 -3.63 -1.43 10.98
C ASP A 120 -4.90 -2.29 10.81
N PHE A 121 -5.40 -2.44 9.57
CA PHE A 121 -6.54 -3.32 9.31
C PHE A 121 -6.13 -4.78 9.56
N PRO A 122 -6.98 -5.58 10.24
CA PRO A 122 -6.65 -6.97 10.56
C PRO A 122 -6.20 -7.76 9.34
N SER A 123 -4.99 -8.32 9.41
CA SER A 123 -4.48 -9.23 8.38
C SER A 123 -5.36 -10.49 8.33
N ARG A 124 -5.48 -11.08 7.14
CA ARG A 124 -6.30 -12.26 6.87
C ARG A 124 -7.79 -12.09 7.20
N SER A 125 -8.29 -10.86 7.12
CA SER A 125 -9.71 -10.57 7.23
C SER A 125 -10.28 -10.28 5.82
N PRO A 126 -11.07 -11.20 5.24
CA PRO A 126 -11.76 -10.95 3.98
C PRO A 126 -12.61 -9.68 4.03
N THR A 127 -12.58 -8.88 2.97
CA THR A 127 -13.44 -7.71 2.77
C THR A 127 -14.05 -7.77 1.39
N CYS A 128 -15.37 -7.60 1.30
CA CYS A 128 -16.09 -7.61 0.03
C CYS A 128 -16.50 -6.19 -0.35
N ALA A 129 -16.74 -5.94 -1.63
CA ALA A 129 -17.37 -4.67 -2.01
C ALA A 129 -18.73 -4.51 -1.32
N ALA A 130 -18.93 -3.33 -0.73
CA ALA A 130 -20.21 -2.96 -0.14
C ALA A 130 -21.33 -2.94 -1.18
N GLN A 131 -21.01 -2.50 -2.41
CA GLN A 131 -21.90 -2.46 -3.56
C GLN A 131 -21.20 -3.13 -4.75
N ASP A 132 -21.81 -4.19 -5.27
CA ASP A 132 -21.32 -4.93 -6.43
C ASP A 132 -22.51 -5.50 -7.20
N ASP A 133 -23.17 -4.62 -7.94
CA ASP A 133 -24.39 -4.92 -8.71
C ASP A 133 -24.06 -5.24 -10.19
N VAL A 134 -22.84 -5.69 -10.47
CA VAL A 134 -22.40 -6.03 -11.83
C VAL A 134 -23.12 -7.31 -12.30
N SER A 135 -23.62 -7.27 -13.54
CA SER A 135 -24.31 -8.38 -14.20
C SER A 135 -23.57 -8.80 -15.47
N PRO A 136 -23.29 -10.10 -15.70
CA PRO A 136 -23.60 -11.22 -14.80
C PRO A 136 -22.77 -11.20 -13.51
N PRO A 137 -23.23 -11.88 -12.43
CA PRO A 137 -22.48 -11.95 -11.18
C PRO A 137 -21.15 -12.69 -11.38
N LEU A 138 -20.22 -12.44 -10.46
CA LEU A 138 -18.92 -13.09 -10.45
C LEU A 138 -19.08 -14.61 -10.25
N SER A 139 -18.43 -15.42 -11.09
CA SER A 139 -18.41 -16.87 -10.93
C SER A 139 -17.22 -17.32 -10.07
N GLN A 140 -17.50 -18.13 -9.04
CA GLN A 140 -16.44 -18.70 -8.19
C GLN A 140 -15.51 -19.61 -8.98
N ASP A 141 -16.05 -20.46 -9.84
CA ASP A 141 -15.25 -21.37 -10.67
C ASP A 141 -14.30 -20.59 -11.60
N ASP A 142 -14.76 -19.44 -12.10
CA ASP A 142 -13.93 -18.59 -12.95
C ASP A 142 -12.77 -17.99 -12.14
N CYS A 143 -13.02 -17.57 -10.90
CA CYS A 143 -11.96 -17.09 -10.02
C CYS A 143 -10.97 -18.18 -9.62
N ILE A 144 -11.46 -19.38 -9.30
CA ILE A 144 -10.62 -20.55 -8.98
C ILE A 144 -9.71 -20.84 -10.17
N LYS A 145 -10.26 -20.82 -11.39
CA LYS A 145 -9.48 -21.03 -12.61
C LYS A 145 -8.46 -19.92 -12.82
N ALA A 146 -8.83 -18.65 -12.66
CA ALA A 146 -7.91 -17.52 -12.76
C ALA A 146 -6.75 -17.63 -11.76
N PHE A 147 -7.02 -17.95 -10.50
CA PHE A 147 -5.97 -18.16 -9.48
C PHE A 147 -5.09 -19.37 -9.80
N SER A 148 -5.71 -20.49 -10.22
CA SER A 148 -4.99 -21.69 -10.64
C SER A 148 -4.07 -21.44 -11.83
N ASP A 149 -4.38 -20.48 -12.70
CA ASP A 149 -3.59 -20.17 -13.90
C ASP A 149 -2.47 -19.14 -13.65
N ILE A 150 -2.32 -18.65 -12.42
CA ILE A 150 -1.13 -17.86 -12.03
C ILE A 150 0.09 -18.78 -12.09
N ALA A 151 1.06 -18.38 -12.92
CA ALA A 151 2.33 -19.08 -13.10
C ALA A 151 3.21 -18.97 -11.84
N THR A 152 4.05 -19.98 -11.62
CA THR A 152 5.00 -20.01 -10.51
C THR A 152 6.38 -20.42 -10.97
N ASP A 153 7.41 -19.99 -10.24
CA ASP A 153 8.77 -20.52 -10.39
C ASP A 153 8.94 -21.89 -9.69
N SER A 154 10.17 -22.42 -9.71
CA SER A 154 10.52 -23.68 -9.06
C SER A 154 10.36 -23.70 -7.53
N HIS A 155 10.26 -22.52 -6.90
CA HIS A 155 10.03 -22.36 -5.47
C HIS A 155 8.56 -22.03 -5.16
N GLY A 156 7.67 -22.06 -6.16
CA GLY A 156 6.26 -21.76 -6.00
C GLY A 156 5.93 -20.27 -5.90
N ARG A 157 6.92 -19.37 -6.12
CA ARG A 157 6.70 -17.91 -6.11
C ARG A 157 5.94 -17.50 -7.35
N THR A 158 4.98 -16.59 -7.21
CA THR A 158 4.12 -16.16 -8.32
C THR A 158 4.91 -15.34 -9.35
N LEU A 159 4.59 -15.53 -10.64
CA LEU A 159 5.24 -14.87 -11.77
C LEU A 159 4.22 -14.20 -12.71
N THR A 160 4.69 -13.24 -13.51
CA THR A 160 3.96 -12.76 -14.70
C THR A 160 3.85 -13.84 -15.78
N GLU A 161 3.06 -13.57 -16.82
CA GLU A 161 2.98 -14.44 -18.01
C GLU A 161 4.34 -14.57 -18.74
N ASP A 162 5.19 -13.54 -18.67
CA ASP A 162 6.56 -13.55 -19.20
C ASP A 162 7.58 -14.15 -18.21
N TYR A 163 7.11 -14.86 -17.19
CA TYR A 163 7.91 -15.54 -16.16
C TYR A 163 8.84 -14.60 -15.37
N GLN A 164 8.43 -13.34 -15.18
CA GLN A 164 9.17 -12.36 -14.39
C GLN A 164 8.60 -12.21 -12.99
N GLN A 165 9.46 -11.99 -12.00
CA GLN A 165 9.05 -11.51 -10.70
C GLN A 165 8.73 -10.02 -10.76
N THR A 166 7.61 -9.63 -10.18
CA THR A 166 7.07 -8.27 -10.23
C THR A 166 6.36 -7.95 -8.92
N ASP A 167 5.94 -6.71 -8.74
CA ASP A 167 5.17 -6.25 -7.59
C ASP A 167 3.65 -6.48 -7.74
N SER A 168 3.17 -6.84 -8.93
CA SER A 168 1.76 -7.09 -9.21
C SER A 168 1.56 -8.13 -10.31
N ILE A 169 0.71 -9.12 -10.07
CA ILE A 169 0.32 -10.13 -11.04
C ILE A 169 -1.19 -10.09 -11.18
N GLU A 170 -1.68 -10.08 -12.41
CA GLU A 170 -3.09 -10.15 -12.72
C GLU A 170 -3.35 -11.35 -13.63
N LYS A 171 -4.42 -12.10 -13.32
CA LYS A 171 -4.88 -13.19 -14.17
C LYS A 171 -6.39 -13.11 -14.32
N THR A 172 -6.84 -13.11 -15.57
CA THR A 172 -8.26 -13.06 -15.91
C THR A 172 -8.71 -14.35 -16.54
N TYR A 173 -9.82 -14.89 -16.06
CA TYR A 173 -10.53 -15.99 -16.70
C TYR A 173 -12.03 -15.68 -16.70
N LYS A 174 -12.60 -15.52 -17.90
CA LYS A 174 -14.03 -15.21 -18.11
C LYS A 174 -14.52 -14.07 -17.22
N SER A 175 -15.39 -14.34 -16.23
CA SER A 175 -15.99 -13.30 -15.39
C SER A 175 -15.05 -12.74 -14.33
N CYS A 176 -13.92 -13.39 -14.03
CA CYS A 176 -13.11 -13.05 -12.88
C CYS A 176 -11.68 -12.65 -13.23
N THR A 177 -11.21 -11.57 -12.60
CA THR A 177 -9.83 -11.12 -12.59
C THR A 177 -9.29 -11.25 -11.17
N VAL A 178 -8.26 -12.07 -10.97
CA VAL A 178 -7.50 -12.19 -9.71
C VAL A 178 -6.26 -11.32 -9.81
N ASN A 179 -6.01 -10.50 -8.79
CA ASN A 179 -4.82 -9.67 -8.69
C ASN A 179 -4.12 -9.91 -7.35
N VAL A 180 -2.80 -10.13 -7.40
CA VAL A 180 -1.93 -10.26 -6.24
C VAL A 180 -0.87 -9.18 -6.36
N TYR A 181 -0.70 -8.35 -5.34
CA TYR A 181 0.21 -7.20 -5.41
C TYR A 181 0.77 -6.81 -4.07
N THR A 182 1.97 -6.22 -4.09
CA THR A 182 2.54 -5.53 -2.95
C THR A 182 2.07 -4.08 -2.93
N TYR A 183 1.88 -3.52 -1.73
CA TYR A 183 1.53 -2.10 -1.59
C TYR A 183 2.72 -1.19 -1.92
N ASP A 184 3.92 -1.59 -1.50
CA ASP A 184 5.13 -0.77 -1.55
C ASP A 184 5.88 -0.83 -2.89
N TYR A 185 5.35 -1.54 -3.90
CA TYR A 185 5.96 -1.75 -5.21
C TYR A 185 7.26 -2.56 -5.17
N SER A 186 7.56 -3.24 -4.06
CA SER A 186 8.63 -4.25 -4.03
C SER A 186 8.15 -5.56 -4.68
N LYS A 187 9.08 -6.44 -5.07
CA LYS A 187 8.71 -7.71 -5.71
C LYS A 187 7.89 -8.60 -4.78
N LEU A 188 6.94 -9.31 -5.37
CA LEU A 188 6.23 -10.40 -4.71
C LEU A 188 7.20 -11.56 -4.42
N THR A 189 7.20 -11.97 -3.15
CA THR A 189 7.91 -13.16 -2.68
C THR A 189 6.95 -14.23 -2.15
N ALA A 190 5.65 -13.90 -2.01
CA ALA A 190 4.61 -14.85 -1.65
C ALA A 190 4.56 -16.03 -2.63
N THR A 191 4.48 -17.24 -2.09
CA THR A 191 4.24 -18.44 -2.87
C THR A 191 2.75 -18.62 -3.11
N LYS A 192 2.39 -19.34 -4.17
CA LYS A 192 0.98 -19.68 -4.43
C LYS A 192 0.34 -20.44 -3.26
N ALA A 193 1.11 -21.29 -2.58
CA ALA A 193 0.67 -22.00 -1.38
C ALA A 193 0.38 -21.06 -0.20
N ASP A 194 1.14 -19.98 -0.03
CA ASP A 194 0.87 -18.96 1.00
C ASP A 194 -0.47 -18.23 0.76
N LEU A 195 -0.89 -18.16 -0.51
CA LEU A 195 -2.07 -17.40 -0.94
C LEU A 195 -3.35 -18.24 -1.00
N GLU A 196 -3.25 -19.56 -1.17
CA GLU A 196 -4.36 -20.43 -1.56
C GLU A 196 -5.48 -20.49 -0.52
N ASP A 197 -5.13 -20.64 0.76
CA ASP A 197 -6.10 -20.67 1.86
C ASP A 197 -6.81 -19.31 2.03
N ASP A 198 -6.04 -18.22 1.98
CA ASP A 198 -6.56 -16.86 2.06
C ASP A 198 -7.47 -16.53 0.85
N PHE A 199 -7.12 -17.01 -0.35
CA PHE A 199 -7.95 -16.90 -1.56
C PHE A 199 -9.27 -17.66 -1.39
N ALA A 200 -9.23 -18.95 -1.04
CA ALA A 200 -10.41 -19.79 -0.92
C ALA A 200 -11.38 -19.25 0.14
N LYS A 201 -10.85 -18.83 1.30
CA LYS A 201 -11.65 -18.19 2.37
C LYS A 201 -12.33 -16.91 1.91
N THR A 202 -11.59 -16.06 1.20
CA THR A 202 -12.14 -14.78 0.72
C THR A 202 -13.20 -15.01 -0.35
N LEU A 203 -12.97 -15.95 -1.27
CA LEU A 203 -13.93 -16.34 -2.30
C LEU A 203 -15.22 -16.89 -1.70
N GLN A 204 -15.12 -17.77 -0.70
CA GLN A 204 -16.27 -18.29 0.01
C GLN A 204 -17.03 -17.19 0.75
N TYR A 205 -16.31 -16.28 1.41
CA TYR A 205 -16.91 -15.19 2.19
C TYR A 205 -17.62 -14.15 1.32
N CYS A 206 -17.02 -13.76 0.19
CA CYS A 206 -17.60 -12.76 -0.72
C CYS A 206 -18.53 -13.34 -1.78
N ASN A 207 -18.54 -14.67 -1.94
CA ASN A 207 -19.40 -15.42 -2.83
C ASN A 207 -19.30 -14.97 -4.30
N ASN A 208 -20.21 -14.09 -4.70
CA ASN A 208 -20.37 -13.59 -6.06
C ASN A 208 -20.06 -12.09 -6.19
N LYS A 209 -19.50 -11.49 -5.14
CA LYS A 209 -19.01 -10.11 -5.10
C LYS A 209 -17.50 -10.08 -5.18
N CYS A 210 -16.93 -8.97 -5.65
CA CYS A 210 -15.51 -8.73 -5.56
C CYS A 210 -15.03 -8.75 -4.09
N GLY A 211 -13.80 -9.18 -3.89
CA GLY A 211 -13.21 -9.38 -2.57
C GLY A 211 -11.73 -9.02 -2.53
N VAL A 212 -11.25 -8.65 -1.34
CA VAL A 212 -9.85 -8.40 -1.04
C VAL A 212 -9.48 -8.95 0.33
N ILE A 213 -8.25 -9.43 0.45
CA ILE A 213 -7.65 -9.87 1.70
C ILE A 213 -6.19 -9.38 1.76
N ARG A 214 -5.81 -8.87 2.92
CA ARG A 214 -4.43 -8.50 3.23
C ARG A 214 -3.70 -9.72 3.80
N ILE A 215 -2.53 -10.03 3.24
CA ILE A 215 -1.69 -11.15 3.61
C ILE A 215 -0.41 -10.61 4.27
N PRO A 216 -0.02 -11.09 5.47
CA PRO A 216 1.19 -10.65 6.13
C PRO A 216 2.45 -11.22 5.46
N GLY A 217 3.47 -10.40 5.28
CA GLY A 217 4.69 -10.81 4.57
C GLY A 217 4.48 -10.94 3.06
N GLY A 218 5.27 -11.79 2.40
CA GLY A 218 5.10 -12.11 0.98
C GLY A 218 5.61 -11.06 -0.01
N ALA A 219 6.36 -10.08 0.48
CA ALA A 219 6.99 -9.03 -0.31
C ALA A 219 8.48 -8.92 0.03
N GLU A 220 9.27 -8.37 -0.90
CA GLU A 220 10.71 -8.15 -0.70
C GLU A 220 10.98 -6.96 0.24
N GLY A 221 10.18 -5.91 0.15
CA GLY A 221 10.33 -4.70 0.94
C GLY A 221 9.82 -4.87 2.38
N PRO A 222 10.58 -4.43 3.39
CA PRO A 222 10.25 -4.64 4.80
C PRO A 222 9.05 -3.79 5.27
N ASN A 223 8.70 -2.73 4.55
CA ASN A 223 7.53 -1.89 4.84
C ASN A 223 6.28 -2.31 4.04
N SER A 224 6.35 -3.43 3.30
CA SER A 224 5.28 -3.88 2.43
C SER A 224 4.18 -4.68 3.13
N ARG A 225 3.09 -4.85 2.39
CA ARG A 225 2.01 -5.82 2.61
C ARG A 225 1.60 -6.40 1.25
N VAL A 226 1.21 -7.66 1.24
CA VAL A 226 0.59 -8.28 0.06
C VAL A 226 -0.92 -8.17 0.17
N TYR A 227 -1.56 -7.86 -0.95
CA TYR A 227 -3.00 -7.91 -1.12
C TYR A 227 -3.31 -8.94 -2.19
N LEU A 228 -4.30 -9.78 -1.91
CA LEU A 228 -4.94 -10.63 -2.89
C LEU A 228 -6.37 -10.11 -3.05
N SER A 229 -6.76 -9.83 -4.28
CA SER A 229 -8.11 -9.42 -4.62
C SER A 229 -8.63 -10.16 -5.83
N PHE A 230 -9.95 -10.25 -5.94
CA PHE A 230 -10.62 -10.67 -7.15
C PHE A 230 -11.81 -9.77 -7.47
N ARG A 231 -12.04 -9.54 -8.76
CA ARG A 231 -13.00 -8.57 -9.28
C ARG A 231 -13.63 -9.08 -10.57
N HIS A 232 -14.70 -8.44 -11.01
CA HIS A 232 -15.26 -8.72 -12.33
C HIS A 232 -14.26 -8.36 -13.41
N ALA A 233 -14.20 -9.18 -14.45
CA ALA A 233 -13.34 -8.89 -15.59
C ALA A 233 -13.69 -7.52 -16.19
N ASN A 234 -12.66 -6.70 -16.43
CA ASN A 234 -12.76 -5.34 -16.96
C ASN A 234 -13.42 -4.30 -16.02
N THR A 235 -13.48 -4.53 -14.71
CA THR A 235 -13.93 -3.52 -13.73
C THR A 235 -12.93 -3.33 -12.62
N ASP A 236 -12.57 -2.10 -12.23
CA ASP A 236 -11.56 -1.85 -11.18
C ASP A 236 -12.08 -2.08 -9.75
N GLY A 237 -13.15 -2.88 -9.59
CA GLY A 237 -13.75 -3.18 -8.29
C GLY A 237 -12.78 -3.91 -7.35
N CYS A 238 -12.84 -3.62 -6.04
CA CYS A 238 -12.03 -4.27 -4.99
C CYS A 238 -10.50 -4.26 -5.18
N THR A 239 -9.98 -3.33 -5.97
CA THR A 239 -8.55 -3.00 -6.04
C THR A 239 -8.36 -1.54 -5.66
N ILE A 240 -7.25 -1.20 -5.01
CA ILE A 240 -6.87 0.21 -4.91
C ILE A 240 -6.23 0.66 -6.22
N PRO A 241 -6.64 1.82 -6.77
CA PRO A 241 -5.89 2.43 -7.87
C PRO A 241 -4.44 2.66 -7.44
N ARG A 242 -3.52 1.99 -8.14
CA ARG A 242 -2.08 2.15 -7.91
C ARG A 242 -1.57 3.26 -8.82
N ALA A 243 -1.24 4.42 -8.24
CA ALA A 243 -0.62 5.50 -9.00
C ALA A 243 0.72 5.00 -9.60
N PRO A 244 1.05 5.28 -10.87
CA PRO A 244 2.32 4.87 -11.45
C PRO A 244 3.52 5.30 -10.59
N LEU A 245 4.55 4.46 -10.54
CA LEU A 245 5.84 4.89 -9.99
C LEU A 245 6.32 6.08 -10.81
N ARG A 246 6.76 7.12 -10.11
CA ARG A 246 7.25 8.32 -10.77
C ARG A 246 8.67 8.04 -11.22
N THR A 247 8.83 7.96 -12.54
CA THR A 247 10.14 7.76 -13.16
C THR A 247 11.02 8.99 -12.89
N PRO A 248 12.35 8.80 -12.79
CA PRO A 248 13.28 9.92 -12.83
C PRO A 248 13.21 10.68 -14.17
#